data_AF-A0A3P6Q7M8-F1
#
_entry.id   AF-A0A3P6Q7M8-F1
#
_cell.length_a   1.000
_cell.length_b   1.000
_cell.length_c   1.000
_cell.angle_alpha   90.00
_cell.angle_beta   90.00
_cell.angle_gamma   90.00
#
_symmetry.space_group_name_H-M   'P 1'
#
loop_
_entity.id
_entity.type
_entity.pdbx_description
1 polymer ?
#
loop_
_entity_poly.entity_id
_entity_poly.type
_entity_poly.pdbx_seq_one_letter_code
_entity_poly.pdbx_strand_id
1 'polypeptide(L)'
;MIDLHLTLLRKLAFKSARVEVWEKYLLKFCSLVPSLEIRLQLLNSCSASDLRLLPVGYDKDGLAYWYQQDADLVIRVYSAEQDDQSGGSWNLVAKYGRKKNWKA
;
A
#
# COMPACT_ATOMS: atom_id res chain seq x y z
N MET A 1 -1.79 -5.23 3.35
CA MET A 1 -0.36 -4.85 3.57
C MET A 1 0.59 -5.82 2.84
N ILE A 2 0.33 -7.13 2.90
CA ILE A 2 1.10 -8.16 2.16
C ILE A 2 0.83 -8.12 0.64
N ASP A 3 -0.40 -7.77 0.22
CA ASP A 3 -0.79 -7.72 -1.19
C ASP A 3 -0.01 -6.69 -2.01
N LEU A 4 0.32 -5.54 -1.40
CA LEU A 4 1.16 -4.51 -2.02
C LEU A 4 2.58 -5.05 -2.26
N HIS A 5 3.16 -5.68 -1.23
CA HIS A 5 4.49 -6.28 -1.32
C HIS A 5 4.53 -7.36 -2.41
N LEU A 6 3.51 -8.23 -2.47
CA LEU A 6 3.38 -9.25 -3.52
C LEU A 6 3.22 -8.66 -4.92
N THR A 7 2.42 -7.61 -5.06
CA THR A 7 2.19 -6.94 -6.34
C THR A 7 3.48 -6.33 -6.87
N LEU A 8 4.22 -5.62 -6.01
CA LEU A 8 5.52 -5.06 -6.36
C LEU A 8 6.54 -6.15 -6.71
N LEU A 9 6.65 -7.19 -5.87
CA LEU A 9 7.57 -8.31 -6.11
C LEU A 9 7.31 -9.00 -7.45
N ARG A 10 6.04 -9.30 -7.78
CA ARG A 10 5.67 -9.96 -9.04
C ARG A 10 5.99 -9.11 -10.27
N LYS A 11 5.87 -7.78 -10.16
CA LYS A 11 6.22 -6.84 -11.23
C LYS A 11 7.74 -6.69 -11.42
N LEU A 12 8.51 -6.82 -10.34
CA LEU A 12 9.98 -6.71 -10.32
C LEU A 12 10.70 -8.05 -10.61
N ALA A 13 10.05 -8.93 -11.39
CA ALA A 13 10.52 -10.27 -11.80
C ALA A 13 10.35 -11.44 -10.80
N PHE A 14 9.82 -11.22 -9.60
CA PHE A 14 9.50 -12.32 -8.66
C PHE A 14 8.08 -12.86 -8.88
N LYS A 15 7.77 -13.31 -10.11
CA LYS A 15 6.43 -13.76 -10.53
C LYS A 15 5.83 -14.87 -9.65
N SER A 16 6.68 -15.70 -9.05
CA SER A 16 6.28 -16.81 -8.17
C SER A 16 6.06 -16.41 -6.71
N ALA A 17 6.20 -15.14 -6.33
CA ALA A 17 5.96 -14.70 -4.96
C ALA A 17 4.50 -14.99 -4.56
N ARG A 18 4.30 -15.67 -3.42
CA ARG A 18 2.99 -15.99 -2.84
C ARG A 18 2.88 -15.50 -1.40
N VAL A 19 1.67 -15.36 -0.89
CA VAL A 19 1.38 -14.80 0.44
C VAL A 19 2.00 -15.63 1.56
N GLU A 20 2.30 -16.91 1.34
CA GLU A 20 2.94 -17.74 2.36
C GLU A 20 4.47 -17.56 2.42
N VAL A 21 5.07 -16.96 1.39
CA VAL A 21 6.54 -16.85 1.22
C VAL A 21 7.01 -15.45 0.84
N TRP A 22 6.14 -14.45 0.91
CA TRP A 22 6.41 -13.08 0.44
C TRP A 22 7.61 -12.43 1.13
N GLU A 23 7.81 -12.68 2.43
CA GLU A 23 8.92 -12.12 3.22
C GLU A 23 10.28 -12.58 2.68
N LYS A 24 10.39 -13.85 2.25
CA LYS A 24 11.61 -14.39 1.66
C LYS A 24 11.96 -13.69 0.35
N TYR A 25 10.95 -13.39 -0.47
CA TYR A 25 11.13 -12.66 -1.72
C TYR A 25 11.45 -11.18 -1.49
N LEU A 26 10.87 -10.57 -0.47
CA LEU A 26 11.17 -9.20 -0.05
C LEU A 26 12.62 -9.07 0.42
N LEU A 27 13.08 -9.96 1.28
CA LEU A 27 14.47 -9.99 1.76
C LEU A 27 15.44 -10.20 0.60
N LYS A 28 15.12 -11.13 -0.32
CA LYS A 28 15.92 -11.35 -1.53
C LYS A 28 15.97 -10.10 -2.40
N PHE A 29 14.85 -9.41 -2.60
CA PHE A 29 14.81 -8.14 -3.33
C PHE A 29 15.69 -7.07 -2.66
N CYS A 30 15.53 -6.85 -1.36
CA CYS A 30 16.34 -5.89 -0.60
C CYS A 30 17.85 -6.22 -0.66
N SER A 31 18.22 -7.50 -0.69
CA SER A 31 19.62 -7.91 -0.84
C SER A 31 20.18 -7.73 -2.26
N LEU A 32 19.33 -7.76 -3.28
CA LEU A 32 19.74 -7.65 -4.69
C LEU A 32 19.73 -6.21 -5.21
N VAL A 33 19.04 -5.31 -4.51
CA VAL A 33 18.94 -3.90 -4.89
C VAL A 33 19.58 -3.02 -3.80
N PRO A 34 20.92 -2.93 -3.79
CA PRO A 34 21.64 -2.18 -2.75
C PRO A 34 21.54 -0.66 -2.89
N SER A 35 21.21 -0.12 -4.08
CA SER A 35 21.11 1.33 -4.34
C SER A 35 19.66 1.80 -4.51
N LEU A 36 19.35 2.95 -3.89
CA LEU A 36 18.09 3.68 -4.04
C LEU A 36 17.83 4.12 -5.49
N GLU A 37 18.87 4.30 -6.30
CA GLU A 37 18.77 4.75 -7.70
C GLU A 37 18.15 3.66 -8.59
N ILE A 38 18.54 2.40 -8.39
CA ILE A 38 17.95 1.25 -9.10
C ILE A 38 16.48 1.08 -8.67
N ARG A 39 16.17 1.29 -7.39
CA ARG A 39 14.77 1.29 -6.90
C ARG A 39 13.94 2.36 -7.60
N LEU A 40 14.47 3.58 -7.76
CA LEU A 40 13.78 4.68 -8.42
C LEU A 40 13.62 4.44 -9.93
N GLN A 41 14.64 3.91 -10.62
CA GLN A 41 14.53 3.54 -12.04
C GLN A 41 13.46 2.48 -12.27
N LEU A 42 13.40 1.44 -11.42
CA LEU A 42 12.38 0.41 -11.51
C LEU A 42 10.98 0.96 -11.22
N LEU A 43 10.85 1.84 -10.23
CA LEU A 43 9.58 2.49 -9.92
C LEU A 43 9.12 3.43 -11.05
N ASN A 44 10.05 4.20 -11.63
CA ASN A 44 9.78 5.12 -12.73
C ASN A 44 9.43 4.39 -14.04
N SER A 45 9.81 3.11 -14.17
CA SER A 45 9.40 2.26 -15.30
C SER A 45 7.96 1.70 -15.17
N CYS A 46 7.35 1.82 -13.99
CA CYS A 46 5.96 1.41 -13.77
C CYS A 46 5.02 2.56 -14.16
N SER A 47 3.86 2.23 -14.77
CA SER A 47 2.84 3.24 -15.01
C SER A 47 2.22 3.73 -13.69
N ALA A 48 1.61 4.92 -13.69
CA ALA A 48 0.89 5.41 -12.51
C ALA A 48 -0.18 4.39 -12.04
N SER A 49 -0.85 3.73 -12.99
CA SER A 49 -1.82 2.66 -12.73
C SER A 49 -1.20 1.44 -12.06
N ASP A 50 0.08 1.16 -12.32
CA ASP A 50 0.79 0.03 -11.74
C ASP A 50 1.20 0.25 -10.29
N LEU A 51 1.34 1.51 -9.88
CA LEU A 51 1.76 1.95 -8.56
C LEU A 51 0.57 2.38 -7.67
N ARG A 52 -0.59 2.64 -8.27
CA ARG A 52 -1.78 3.09 -7.55
C ARG A 52 -2.35 1.95 -6.72
N LEU A 53 -2.53 2.20 -5.43
CA LEU A 53 -3.26 1.29 -4.55
C LEU A 53 -4.71 1.20 -5.02
N LEU A 54 -5.18 -0.03 -5.26
CA LEU A 54 -6.60 -0.28 -5.50
C LEU A 54 -7.38 -0.11 -4.19
N PRO A 55 -8.66 0.32 -4.27
CA PRO A 55 -9.53 0.25 -3.12
C PRO A 55 -9.65 -1.18 -2.60
N VAL A 56 -9.73 -1.29 -1.28
CA VAL A 56 -9.94 -2.56 -0.56
C VAL A 56 -11.34 -3.10 -0.80
N GLY A 57 -12.30 -2.21 -1.08
CA GLY A 57 -13.66 -2.59 -1.42
C GLY A 57 -14.53 -1.38 -1.73
N TYR A 58 -15.77 -1.67 -2.09
CA TYR A 58 -16.83 -0.71 -2.35
C TYR A 58 -18.04 -1.04 -1.49
N ASP A 59 -18.78 -0.03 -1.05
CA ASP A 59 -20.10 -0.26 -0.44
C ASP A 59 -21.23 -0.21 -1.49
N LYS A 60 -22.46 -0.37 -1.01
CA LYS A 60 -23.68 -0.36 -1.84
C LYS A 60 -23.93 0.98 -2.54
N ASP A 61 -23.36 2.06 -2.03
CA ASP A 61 -23.53 3.42 -2.52
C ASP A 61 -22.36 3.79 -3.48
N GLY A 62 -21.42 2.86 -3.69
CA GLY A 62 -20.30 3.01 -4.62
C GLY A 62 -19.07 3.70 -4.03
N LEU A 63 -19.05 4.00 -2.72
CA LEU A 63 -17.89 4.62 -2.09
C LEU A 63 -16.73 3.63 -2.05
N ALA A 64 -15.56 4.08 -2.48
CA ALA A 64 -14.34 3.30 -2.50
C ALA A 64 -13.62 3.40 -1.15
N TYR A 65 -13.17 2.28 -0.61
CA TYR A 65 -12.49 2.24 0.68
C TYR A 65 -10.99 1.99 0.52
N TRP A 66 -10.15 2.80 1.18
CA TRP A 66 -8.70 2.65 1.17
C TRP A 66 -8.15 2.35 2.56
N TYR A 67 -7.14 1.51 2.60
CA TYR A 67 -6.44 1.12 3.82
C TYR A 67 -5.03 1.69 3.85
N GLN A 68 -4.64 2.21 5.00
CA GLN A 68 -3.28 2.63 5.30
C GLN A 68 -2.85 2.04 6.65
N GLN A 69 -1.60 1.61 6.74
CA GLN A 69 -0.95 1.32 8.00
C GLN A 69 0.37 2.08 8.07
N ASP A 70 0.61 2.78 9.17
CA ASP A 70 1.89 3.46 9.41
C ASP A 70 2.88 2.57 10.20
N ALA A 71 4.09 3.11 10.43
CA ALA A 71 5.17 2.40 11.11
C ALA A 71 4.85 2.08 12.59
N ASP A 72 3.94 2.83 13.22
CA ASP A 72 3.48 2.59 14.60
C ASP A 72 2.38 1.51 14.66
N LEU A 73 2.14 0.80 13.54
CA LEU A 73 1.04 -0.15 13.35
C LEU A 73 -0.35 0.49 13.51
N VAL A 74 -0.46 1.82 13.32
CA VAL A 74 -1.76 2.48 13.32
C VAL A 74 -2.41 2.25 11.96
N ILE A 75 -3.59 1.65 12.02
CA ILE A 75 -4.44 1.40 10.87
C ILE A 75 -5.40 2.58 10.70
N ARG A 76 -5.53 3.05 9.45
CA ARG A 76 -6.53 4.04 9.03
C ARG A 76 -7.30 3.49 7.84
N VAL A 77 -8.61 3.68 7.84
CA VAL A 77 -9.48 3.37 6.71
C VAL A 77 -10.15 4.66 6.27
N TYR A 78 -10.08 4.93 4.98
CA TYR A 78 -10.66 6.10 4.33
C TYR A 78 -11.76 5.67 3.35
N SER A 79 -12.76 6.51 3.15
CA SER A 79 -13.72 6.40 2.03
C SER A 79 -13.61 7.62 1.12
N ALA A 80 -13.89 7.46 -0.17
CA ALA A 80 -13.99 8.56 -1.13
C ALA A 80 -14.87 8.20 -2.32
N GLU A 81 -15.37 9.24 -3.01
CA GLU A 81 -16.09 9.13 -4.28
C GLU A 81 -15.08 8.90 -5.42
N GLN A 82 -15.42 8.04 -6.38
CA GLN A 82 -14.47 7.62 -7.43
C GLN A 82 -14.30 8.68 -8.53
N ASP A 83 -15.33 9.48 -8.77
CA ASP A 83 -15.38 10.54 -9.78
C ASP A 83 -14.96 11.92 -9.23
N ASP A 84 -14.71 12.03 -7.94
CA ASP A 84 -14.26 13.27 -7.32
C ASP A 84 -12.80 13.60 -7.71
N GLN A 85 -12.67 14.49 -8.69
CA GLN A 85 -11.39 15.03 -9.15
C GLN A 85 -10.79 16.07 -8.20
N SER A 86 -11.58 16.61 -7.26
CA SER A 86 -11.11 17.63 -6.31
C SER A 86 -10.30 17.03 -5.15
N GLY A 87 -10.49 15.73 -4.88
CA GLY A 87 -9.92 15.07 -3.70
C GLY A 87 -10.54 15.54 -2.39
N GLY A 88 -11.69 16.21 -2.43
CA GLY A 88 -12.42 16.69 -1.26
C GLY A 88 -13.30 15.63 -0.58
N SER A 89 -13.59 14.52 -1.25
CA SER A 89 -14.48 13.44 -0.77
C SER A 89 -13.81 12.47 0.22
N TRP A 90 -12.54 12.66 0.57
CA TRP A 90 -11.81 11.76 1.45
C TRP A 90 -12.28 11.87 2.91
N ASN A 91 -12.86 10.80 3.42
CA ASN A 91 -13.35 10.72 4.79
C ASN A 91 -12.60 9.64 5.57
N LEU A 92 -12.09 9.96 6.76
CA LEU A 92 -11.53 8.95 7.68
C LEU A 92 -12.68 8.24 8.40
N VAL A 93 -12.94 6.98 8.03
CA VAL A 93 -14.05 6.19 8.58
C VAL A 93 -13.64 5.32 9.76
N ALA A 94 -12.37 4.93 9.86
CA ALA A 94 -11.88 4.18 11.00
C ALA A 94 -10.40 4.45 11.28
N LYS A 95 -10.04 4.43 12.57
CA LYS A 95 -8.65 4.46 13.03
C LYS A 95 -8.48 3.50 14.20
N TYR A 96 -7.50 2.61 14.10
CA TYR A 96 -7.13 1.69 15.16
C TYR A 96 -5.64 1.75 15.42
N GLY A 97 -5.25 1.91 16.68
CA GLY A 97 -3.84 2.00 17.06
C GLY A 97 -3.69 2.22 18.56
N ARG A 98 -2.49 2.03 19.09
CA ARG A 98 -2.22 2.24 20.52
C ARG A 98 -2.39 3.72 20.85
N LYS A 99 -3.14 4.04 21.91
CA LYS A 99 -3.08 5.37 22.54
C LYS A 99 -1.68 5.54 23.12
N LYS A 100 -0.89 6.46 22.54
CA LYS A 100 0.35 6.91 23.19
C LYS A 100 -0.08 7.76 24.40
N ASN A 101 -0.05 7.17 25.59
CA ASN A 101 -0.24 7.90 26.84
C ASN A 101 1.05 8.68 27.10
N TRP A 102 1.12 9.93 26.68
CA TRP A 102 2.20 10.82 27.11
C TRP A 102 1.88 11.28 28.53
N LYS A 103 2.62 10.80 29.53
CA LYS A 103 2.68 11.50 30.82
C LYS A 103 3.83 12.50 30.70
N ALA A 104 3.48 13.79 30.84
CA ALA A 104 4.42 14.88 31.03
C ALA A 104 5.13 14.76 32.38
#